data_AF-A0A8S0UDA1-F1
#
_entry.id   AF-A0A8S0UDA1-F1
#
_cell.length_a   1.000
_cell.length_b   1.000
_cell.length_c   1.000
_cell.angle_alpha   90.00
_cell.angle_beta   90.00
_cell.angle_gamma   90.00
#
_symmetry.space_group_name_H-M   'P 1'
#
loop_
_entity.id
_entity.type
_entity.pdbx_description
1 polymer ?
#
loop_
_entity_poly.entity_id
_entity_poly.type
_entity_poly.pdbx_seq_one_letter_code
_entity_poly.pdbx_strand_id
1 'polypeptide(L)'
;MGKESWGIPDVMLMNVKFLGDIQMLWSMNLLMSRKTFILNGSKAEINGRLRYVVNNVSHLTPDTALKLVDHFRKGFPVYELNSFPVRSVNNAAAYGTYVVTGVHKGWREIVFKNYHEVMDSWHFDGFRFYVAG
;
A
#
# COMPACT_ATOMS: atom_id res chain seq x y z
N MET A 1 -8.81 29.27 25.08
CA MET A 1 -10.04 28.56 24.71
C MET A 1 -9.93 28.20 23.24
N GLY A 2 -9.44 26.99 22.95
CA GLY A 2 -9.03 26.55 21.62
C GLY A 2 -10.23 26.24 20.73
N LYS A 3 -10.17 26.68 19.48
CA LYS A 3 -11.14 26.28 18.46
C LYS A 3 -10.78 24.86 18.03
N GLU A 4 -11.62 23.91 18.42
CA GLU A 4 -11.61 22.55 17.88
C GLU A 4 -12.03 22.63 16.41
N SER A 5 -11.05 22.60 15.52
CA SER A 5 -11.31 22.31 14.11
C SER A 5 -11.65 20.82 14.02
N TRP A 6 -12.92 20.51 13.79
CA TRP A 6 -13.34 19.21 13.28
C TRP A 6 -12.80 19.05 11.86
N GLY A 7 -11.49 18.79 11.76
CA GLY A 7 -10.89 18.28 10.55
C GLY A 7 -11.48 16.90 10.33
N ILE A 8 -12.13 16.71 9.18
CA ILE A 8 -12.41 15.37 8.67
C ILE A 8 -11.11 14.59 8.83
N PRO A 9 -11.06 13.48 9.59
CA PRO A 9 -9.83 12.72 9.70
C PRO A 9 -9.44 12.35 8.27
N ASP A 10 -8.24 12.74 7.84
CA ASP A 10 -7.66 12.32 6.57
C ASP A 10 -7.81 10.80 6.49
N VAL A 11 -8.82 10.32 5.78
CA VAL A 11 -9.02 8.90 5.54
C VAL A 11 -7.84 8.49 4.70
N MET A 12 -6.98 7.63 5.22
CA MET A 12 -5.93 7.07 4.38
C MET A 12 -6.59 6.17 3.32
N LEU A 13 -6.67 6.68 2.09
CA LEU A 13 -6.95 5.86 0.93
C LEU A 13 -5.66 5.16 0.51
N MET A 14 -5.41 3.97 1.06
CA MET A 14 -4.34 3.11 0.58
C MET A 14 -4.83 2.34 -0.65
N ASN A 15 -4.47 2.82 -1.84
CA ASN A 15 -4.70 2.09 -3.07
C ASN A 15 -3.58 1.06 -3.29
N VAL A 16 -3.78 -0.18 -2.85
CA VAL A 16 -2.90 -1.29 -3.22
C VAL A 16 -3.30 -1.76 -4.61
N LYS A 17 -2.46 -1.46 -5.60
CA LYS A 17 -2.70 -1.87 -6.97
C LYS A 17 -1.79 -3.03 -7.36
N PHE A 18 -2.42 -4.14 -7.72
CA PHE A 18 -1.75 -5.30 -8.29
C PHE A 18 -1.71 -5.15 -9.81
N LEU A 19 -0.50 -5.01 -10.36
CA LEU A 19 -0.28 -5.04 -11.82
C LEU A 19 -0.01 -6.48 -12.25
N GLY A 20 -0.67 -6.95 -13.31
CA GLY A 20 -0.52 -8.31 -13.83
C GLY A 20 0.51 -8.40 -14.93
N ASP A 21 1.50 -9.28 -14.79
CA ASP A 21 2.54 -9.49 -15.81
C ASP A 21 2.16 -10.56 -16.84
N ILE A 22 2.41 -10.24 -18.13
CA ILE A 22 2.51 -11.20 -19.24
C ILE A 22 4.00 -11.45 -19.50
N GLN A 23 4.60 -12.36 -18.74
CA GLN A 23 5.85 -13.05 -19.08
C GLN A 23 5.78 -14.43 -18.44
N MET A 24 5.67 -15.48 -19.27
CA MET A 24 5.63 -16.87 -18.84
C MET A 24 6.83 -17.60 -19.43
N LEU A 25 7.39 -18.52 -18.62
CA LEU A 25 8.44 -19.50 -18.91
C LEU A 25 9.88 -19.04 -18.61
N TRP A 26 10.31 -19.25 -17.36
CA TRP A 26 11.55 -19.97 -16.95
C TRP A 26 11.71 -20.01 -15.41
N SER A 27 10.63 -20.28 -14.68
CA SER A 27 10.76 -20.64 -13.26
C SER A 27 9.69 -21.66 -12.88
N MET A 28 10.00 -22.94 -13.09
CA MET A 28 9.33 -24.06 -12.42
C MET A 28 9.71 -24.11 -10.92
N ASN A 29 9.69 -22.96 -10.26
CA ASN A 29 9.74 -22.81 -8.80
C ASN A 29 8.54 -21.96 -8.30
N LEU A 30 7.44 -21.95 -9.05
CA LEU A 30 6.12 -21.53 -8.58
C LEU A 30 5.53 -22.56 -7.60
N LEU A 31 6.27 -22.85 -6.53
CA LEU A 31 5.58 -23.06 -5.27
C LEU A 31 4.77 -21.79 -5.04
N MET A 32 3.47 -21.95 -4.84
CA MET A 32 2.53 -20.93 -4.42
C MET A 32 3.07 -20.21 -3.18
N SER A 33 3.99 -19.25 -3.36
CA SER A 33 4.54 -18.50 -2.23
C SER A 33 3.42 -17.60 -1.73
N ARG A 34 2.79 -18.03 -0.63
CA ARG A 34 1.85 -17.22 0.14
C ARG A 34 2.62 -15.98 0.60
N LYS A 35 2.52 -14.91 -0.17
CA LYS A 35 3.06 -13.59 0.21
C LYS A 35 2.05 -12.95 1.16
N THR A 36 2.46 -12.85 2.41
CA THR A 36 1.72 -12.18 3.47
C THR A 36 2.22 -10.76 3.63
N PHE A 37 1.29 -9.81 3.58
CA PHE A 37 1.50 -8.40 3.87
C PHE A 37 1.05 -8.16 5.31
N ILE A 38 1.89 -7.54 6.12
CA ILE A 38 1.56 -7.11 7.48
C ILE A 38 1.56 -5.59 7.44
N LEU A 39 0.38 -4.99 7.54
CA LEU A 39 0.16 -3.56 7.40
C LEU A 39 -0.13 -2.96 8.77
N ASN A 40 0.78 -2.14 9.27
CA ASN A 40 0.63 -1.43 10.54
C ASN A 40 0.19 0.01 10.29
N GLY A 41 -1.05 0.34 10.68
CA GLY A 41 -1.56 1.70 10.66
C GLY A 41 -1.04 2.50 11.84
N SER A 42 -0.45 3.67 11.58
CA SER A 42 -0.01 4.59 12.62
C SER A 42 -0.13 6.07 12.20
N LYS A 43 0.27 6.98 13.10
CA LYS A 43 0.48 8.40 12.79
C LYS A 43 1.95 8.73 12.93
N ALA A 44 2.47 9.57 12.02
CA ALA A 44 3.83 10.06 12.07
C ALA A 44 3.92 11.51 11.58
N GLU A 45 4.91 12.25 12.05
CA GLU A 45 5.21 13.59 11.53
C GLU A 45 6.16 13.47 10.32
N ILE A 46 5.80 14.10 9.21
CA ILE A 46 6.63 14.20 8.01
C ILE A 46 6.68 15.67 7.59
N ASN A 47 7.86 16.28 7.62
CA ASN A 47 8.09 17.69 7.32
C ASN A 47 7.18 18.64 8.12
N GLY A 48 7.06 18.44 9.44
CA GLY A 48 6.26 19.30 10.32
C GLY A 48 4.74 19.09 10.23
N ARG A 49 4.27 18.06 9.51
CA ARG A 49 2.85 17.76 9.35
C ARG A 49 2.55 16.36 9.85
N LEU A 50 1.50 16.24 10.68
CA LEU A 50 0.98 14.95 11.12
C LEU A 50 0.32 14.23 9.93
N ARG A 51 0.69 12.98 9.70
CA ARG A 51 0.17 12.12 8.63
C ARG A 51 -0.22 10.77 9.18
N TYR A 52 -1.24 10.17 8.57
CA TYR A 52 -1.45 8.73 8.69
C TYR A 52 -0.41 8.01 7.83
N VAL A 53 0.14 6.93 8.37
CA VAL A 53 1.14 6.10 7.69
C VAL A 53 0.78 4.63 7.81
N VAL A 54 1.17 3.84 6.81
CA VAL A 54 1.17 2.37 6.89
C VAL A 54 2.59 1.89 6.77
N ASN A 55 3.08 1.16 7.77
CA ASN A 55 4.48 0.75 7.88
C ASN A 55 5.47 1.91 7.69
N ASN A 56 5.12 3.09 8.24
CA ASN A 56 5.87 4.34 8.11
C ASN A 56 5.98 4.89 6.67
N VAL A 57 4.98 4.64 5.82
CA VAL A 57 4.84 5.39 4.58
C VAL A 57 3.48 6.08 4.52
N SER A 58 3.47 7.37 4.19
CA SER A 58 2.27 8.15 3.89
C SER A 58 2.05 8.11 2.38
N HIS A 59 0.83 7.78 1.94
CA HIS A 59 0.54 7.74 0.51
C HIS A 59 0.78 9.11 -0.15
N LEU A 60 1.51 9.09 -1.27
CA LEU A 60 1.66 10.20 -2.18
C LEU A 60 0.98 9.85 -3.50
N THR A 61 0.08 10.71 -3.96
CA THR A 61 -0.54 10.55 -5.27
C THR A 61 0.43 11.05 -6.34
N PRO A 62 0.86 10.21 -7.29
CA PRO A 62 1.75 10.64 -8.37
C PRO A 62 1.00 11.53 -9.38
N ASP A 63 1.71 12.46 -10.02
CA ASP A 63 1.16 13.35 -11.05
C ASP A 63 0.66 12.60 -12.29
N THR A 64 1.22 11.41 -12.54
CA THR A 64 0.83 10.54 -13.66
C THR A 64 0.12 9.29 -13.14
N ALA A 65 -1.06 9.00 -13.68
CA ALA A 65 -1.86 7.84 -13.26
C ALA A 65 -1.10 6.52 -13.44
N LEU A 66 -1.00 5.71 -12.38
CA LEU A 66 -0.26 4.44 -12.35
C LEU A 66 -0.65 3.46 -13.47
N LYS A 67 -1.92 3.47 -13.90
CA LYS A 67 -2.44 2.62 -14.99
C LYS A 67 -1.84 3.05 -16.34
N LEU A 68 -1.64 4.35 -16.55
CA LEU A 68 -1.03 4.89 -17.77
C LEU A 68 0.46 4.58 -17.81
N VAL A 69 1.16 4.76 -16.68
CA VAL A 69 2.59 4.44 -16.58
C VAL A 69 2.85 2.97 -16.90
N ASP A 70 2.07 2.08 -16.30
CA ASP A 70 2.16 0.63 -16.55
C ASP A 70 1.86 0.27 -18.01
N HIS A 71 0.78 0.83 -18.58
CA HIS A 71 0.37 0.54 -19.96
C HIS A 71 1.40 0.96 -21.01
N PHE A 72 1.99 2.15 -20.85
CA PHE A 72 2.92 2.70 -21.83
C PHE A 72 4.39 2.30 -21.59
N ARG A 73 4.67 1.53 -20.52
CA ARG A 73 6.01 1.01 -20.12
C ARG A 73 7.13 2.04 -20.26
N LYS A 74 6.84 3.33 -20.03
CA LYS A 74 7.87 4.35 -20.15
C LYS A 74 8.74 4.29 -18.89
N GLY A 75 10.04 4.12 -19.06
CA GLY A 75 11.05 4.05 -17.98
C GLY A 75 11.23 5.34 -17.18
N PHE A 76 10.17 6.12 -16.97
CA PHE A 76 10.16 7.24 -16.03
C PHE A 76 9.91 6.69 -14.62
N PRO A 77 10.70 7.10 -13.61
CA PRO A 77 10.58 6.61 -12.24
C PRO A 77 9.38 7.29 -11.54
N VAL A 78 8.16 6.93 -11.93
CA VAL A 78 6.93 7.42 -11.27
C VAL A 78 6.66 6.66 -9.97
N TYR A 79 7.12 5.41 -9.89
CA TYR A 79 7.07 4.56 -8.70
C TYR A 79 8.15 3.48 -8.78
N GLU A 80 8.48 2.90 -7.64
CA GLU A 80 9.32 1.72 -7.55
C GLU A 80 8.46 0.48 -7.27
N LEU A 81 8.69 -0.59 -8.03
CA LEU A 81 7.96 -1.84 -7.85
C LEU A 81 8.46 -2.58 -6.59
N ASN A 82 7.52 -2.99 -5.74
CA ASN A 82 7.80 -3.82 -4.56
C ASN A 82 8.79 -3.21 -3.54
N SER A 83 8.97 -1.89 -3.55
CA SER A 83 9.84 -1.19 -2.57
C SER A 83 9.16 -0.96 -1.22
N PHE A 84 7.86 -1.23 -1.12
CA PHE A 84 7.10 -1.06 0.11
C PHE A 84 7.48 -2.11 1.17
N PRO A 85 7.71 -1.74 2.44
CA PRO A 85 7.91 -2.69 3.51
C PRO A 85 6.63 -3.50 3.77
N VAL A 86 6.61 -4.77 3.35
CA VAL A 86 5.43 -5.65 3.48
C VAL A 86 5.42 -6.49 4.77
N ARG A 87 6.54 -6.58 5.47
CA ARG A 87 6.70 -7.38 6.71
C ARG A 87 7.56 -6.67 7.77
N SER A 88 7.79 -5.39 7.57
CA SER A 88 8.55 -4.51 8.45
C SER A 88 7.86 -3.16 8.50
N VAL A 89 8.29 -2.32 9.44
CA VAL A 89 7.96 -0.90 9.49
C VAL A 89 9.25 -0.16 9.22
N ASN A 90 9.24 0.84 8.33
CA ASN A 90 10.44 1.65 8.07
C ASN A 90 10.89 2.37 9.36
N ASN A 91 12.19 2.60 9.53
CA ASN A 91 12.71 3.30 10.71
C ASN A 91 12.20 4.75 10.79
N ALA A 92 12.04 5.41 9.65
CA ALA A 92 11.55 6.78 9.54
C ALA A 92 10.35 6.85 8.59
N ALA A 93 9.42 7.75 8.90
CA ALA A 93 8.26 7.98 8.07
C ALA A 93 8.61 8.83 6.83
N ALA A 94 8.09 8.43 5.67
CA ALA A 94 8.29 9.16 4.42
C ALA A 94 7.04 9.14 3.54
N TYR A 95 6.97 10.06 2.57
CA TYR A 95 5.96 9.98 1.51
C TYR A 95 6.36 8.93 0.48
N GLY A 96 5.38 8.21 -0.07
CA GLY A 96 5.64 7.22 -1.11
C GLY A 96 4.39 6.70 -1.80
N THR A 97 4.60 6.11 -2.98
CA THR A 97 3.55 5.52 -3.81
C THR A 97 3.67 4.01 -3.80
N TYR A 98 2.63 3.31 -3.39
CA TYR A 98 2.65 1.84 -3.31
C TYR A 98 2.28 1.19 -4.62
N VAL A 99 3.19 0.39 -5.16
CA VAL A 99 2.89 -0.50 -6.26
C VAL A 99 3.52 -1.86 -6.01
N VAL A 100 2.69 -2.89 -6.07
CA VAL A 100 3.08 -4.27 -5.80
C VAL A 100 2.70 -5.12 -6.99
N THR A 101 3.59 -6.01 -7.43
CA THR A 101 3.26 -6.91 -8.54
C THR A 101 2.29 -8.01 -8.10
N GLY A 102 1.28 -8.23 -8.93
CA GLY A 102 0.30 -9.29 -8.81
C GLY A 102 0.56 -10.40 -9.82
N VAL A 103 0.21 -11.63 -9.45
CA VAL A 103 0.06 -12.71 -10.43
C VAL A 103 -1.43 -12.85 -10.69
N HIS A 104 -1.85 -12.92 -11.95
CA HIS A 104 -3.25 -13.15 -12.29
C HIS A 104 -3.75 -14.45 -11.63
N LYS A 105 -4.89 -14.39 -10.94
CA LYS A 105 -5.44 -15.48 -10.10
C LYS A 105 -4.50 -15.96 -8.97
N GLY A 106 -3.48 -15.18 -8.63
CA GLY A 106 -2.62 -15.44 -7.49
C GLY A 106 -3.31 -15.13 -6.17
N TRP A 107 -2.89 -15.82 -5.11
CA TRP A 107 -3.34 -15.55 -3.75
C TRP A 107 -2.40 -14.56 -3.03
N ARG A 108 -2.98 -13.72 -2.17
CA ARG A 108 -2.28 -12.79 -1.26
C ARG A 108 -3.01 -12.79 0.07
N GLU A 109 -2.23 -12.80 1.15
CA GLU A 109 -2.75 -12.61 2.49
C GLU A 109 -2.37 -11.22 2.98
N ILE A 110 -3.31 -10.52 3.62
CA ILE A 110 -3.08 -9.20 4.18
C ILE A 110 -3.56 -9.25 5.63
N VAL A 111 -2.64 -8.92 6.55
CA VAL A 111 -2.86 -8.87 7.99
C VAL A 111 -2.77 -7.41 8.40
N PHE A 112 -3.84 -6.88 8.96
CA PHE A 112 -3.86 -5.52 9.49
C PHE A 112 -3.48 -5.55 10.97
N LYS A 113 -2.57 -4.66 11.35
CA LYS A 113 -2.20 -4.40 12.73
C LYS A 113 -2.62 -2.98 13.05
N ASN A 114 -3.59 -2.87 13.95
CA ASN A 114 -4.00 -1.59 14.50
C ASN A 114 -3.59 -1.56 15.97
N TYR A 115 -2.76 -0.59 16.33
CA TYR A 115 -2.31 -0.37 17.71
C TYR A 115 -2.95 0.87 18.35
N HIS A 116 -3.93 1.48 17.66
CA HIS A 116 -4.70 2.60 18.17
C HIS A 116 -5.92 2.15 18.97
N GLU A 117 -6.40 3.06 19.82
CA GLU A 117 -7.64 2.89 20.60
C GLU A 117 -8.91 3.10 19.74
N VAL A 118 -8.75 3.41 18.45
CA VAL A 118 -9.83 3.66 17.50
C VAL A 118 -9.78 2.65 16.35
N MET A 119 -10.94 2.32 15.79
CA MET A 119 -11.06 1.37 14.68
C MET A 119 -10.64 2.02 13.35
N ASP A 120 -9.78 1.33 12.60
CA ASP A 120 -9.48 1.65 11.20
C ASP A 120 -10.37 0.85 10.24
N SER A 121 -10.82 1.49 9.17
CA SER A 121 -11.57 0.85 8.08
C SER A 121 -10.71 0.76 6.82
N TRP A 122 -10.71 -0.41 6.18
CA TRP A 122 -9.88 -0.70 5.01
C TRP A 122 -10.74 -1.11 3.81
N HIS A 123 -10.42 -0.58 2.64
CA HIS A 123 -11.11 -0.85 1.38
C HIS A 123 -10.14 -1.30 0.29
N PHE A 124 -10.52 -2.31 -0.48
CA PHE A 124 -9.74 -2.82 -1.61
C PHE A 124 -10.51 -2.63 -2.91
N ASP A 125 -10.11 -1.63 -3.70
CA ASP A 125 -10.72 -1.38 -5.00
C ASP A 125 -10.42 -2.52 -6.00
N GLY A 126 -11.44 -2.94 -6.75
CA GLY A 126 -11.30 -3.94 -7.81
C GLY A 126 -11.13 -5.40 -7.35
N PHE A 127 -11.20 -5.70 -6.05
CA PHE A 127 -11.06 -7.06 -5.52
C PHE A 127 -12.20 -7.43 -4.57
N ARG A 128 -12.53 -8.73 -4.53
CA ARG A 128 -13.26 -9.33 -3.42
C ARG A 128 -12.26 -10.04 -2.52
N PHE A 129 -12.54 -10.06 -1.23
CA PHE A 129 -11.70 -10.72 -0.23
C PHE A 129 -12.54 -11.55 0.73
N TYR A 130 -11.88 -12.49 1.40
CA TYR A 130 -12.44 -13.27 2.49
C TYR A 130 -11.76 -12.83 3.79
N VAL A 131 -12.53 -12.62 4.85
CA VAL A 131 -12.00 -12.35 6.19
C VAL A 131 -11.73 -13.70 6.85
N ALA A 132 -10.49 -13.93 7.26
CA ALA A 132 -10.06 -15.21 7.84
C ALA A 132 -9.84 -15.16 9.37
N GLY A 133 -9.84 -13.96 9.97
CA GLY A 133 -9.64 -13.72 11.39
C GLY A 133 -9.38 -12.25 11.69
#